data_AF-A0A840WYT8-F1
#
_entry.id   AF-A0A840WYT8-F1
#
_cell.length_a   1.000
_cell.length_b   1.000
_cell.length_c   1.000
_cell.angle_alpha   90.00
_cell.angle_beta   90.00
_cell.angle_gamma   90.00
#
_symmetry.space_group_name_H-M   'P 1'
#
loop_
_entity.id
_entity.type
_entity.pdbx_description
1 polymer ?
#
loop_
_entity_poly.entity_id
_entity_poly.type
_entity_poly.pdbx_seq_one_letter_code
_entity_poly.pdbx_strand_id
1 'polypeptide(L)'
;MSLLDGFDLVEEITPERGPDGDIVLYHPHLEAKLQDRPLLPYGDGPFCRFGLISSKERAGIYIIAEDNVPVFVGRTKRTLRAILGNGGIGNISPASCYKGGNQTYVRVNAMITKAVQERAKIEVYFKAEALPDRAYDIRQRIISVMSPKWNIQ
;
A
#
# COMPACT_ATOMS: atom_id res chain seq x y z
N MET A 1 -23.94 -7.02 6.50
CA MET A 1 -22.85 -7.57 5.66
C MET A 1 -21.63 -6.74 5.93
N SER A 2 -20.52 -7.38 6.28
CA SER A 2 -19.25 -6.69 6.40
C SER A 2 -18.84 -6.21 5.01
N LEU A 3 -18.25 -5.02 4.91
CA LEU A 3 -17.75 -4.49 3.65
C LEU A 3 -16.57 -5.30 3.08
N LEU A 4 -16.04 -6.20 3.89
CA LEU A 4 -14.98 -7.16 3.55
C LEU A 4 -15.52 -8.56 3.20
N ASP A 5 -16.86 -8.74 3.18
CA ASP A 5 -17.47 -10.05 2.86
C ASP A 5 -16.98 -10.56 1.49
N GLY A 6 -16.41 -11.76 1.49
CA GLY A 6 -15.85 -12.40 0.30
C GLY A 6 -14.42 -11.97 -0.07
N PHE A 7 -13.71 -11.32 0.87
CA PHE A 7 -12.26 -11.18 0.84
C PHE A 7 -11.62 -11.98 1.98
N ASP A 8 -10.49 -12.61 1.68
CA ASP A 8 -9.69 -13.32 2.67
C ASP A 8 -8.74 -12.35 3.36
N LEU A 9 -8.67 -12.38 4.69
CA LEU A 9 -7.60 -11.71 5.43
C LEU A 9 -6.27 -12.40 5.06
N VAL A 10 -5.33 -11.62 4.56
CA VAL A 10 -3.99 -12.11 4.17
C VAL A 10 -3.05 -12.02 5.36
N GLU A 11 -2.79 -10.79 5.82
CA GLU A 11 -1.92 -10.53 6.97
C GLU A 11 -2.10 -9.10 7.49
N GLU A 12 -1.58 -8.88 8.69
CA GLU A 12 -1.39 -7.56 9.29
C GLU A 12 -0.03 -7.00 8.85
N ILE A 13 0.00 -5.75 8.38
CA ILE A 13 1.24 -5.04 8.06
C ILE A 13 1.96 -4.71 9.36
N THR A 14 3.14 -5.29 9.53
CA THR A 14 4.05 -4.99 10.64
C THR A 14 5.27 -4.22 10.11
N PRO A 15 5.42 -2.92 10.43
CA PRO A 15 6.59 -2.14 10.07
C PRO A 15 7.88 -2.68 10.71
N GLU A 16 9.00 -2.46 10.04
CA GLU A 16 10.33 -2.62 10.63
C GLU A 16 10.46 -1.73 11.88
N ARG A 17 11.01 -2.31 12.96
CA ARG A 17 11.23 -1.62 14.23
C ARG A 17 12.71 -1.66 14.59
N GLY A 18 13.19 -0.55 15.16
CA GLY A 18 14.56 -0.43 15.66
C GLY A 18 14.75 -1.17 17.00
N PRO A 19 15.97 -1.15 17.56
CA PRO A 19 16.28 -1.81 18.82
C PRO A 19 15.40 -1.37 20.00
N ASP A 20 14.97 -0.10 20.00
CA ASP A 20 14.12 0.48 21.04
C ASP A 20 12.63 0.15 20.86
N GLY A 21 12.27 -0.59 19.81
CA GLY A 21 10.89 -0.96 19.47
C GLY A 21 10.14 0.10 18.66
N ASP A 22 10.73 1.27 18.41
CA ASP A 22 10.16 2.31 17.57
C ASP A 22 10.18 1.94 16.08
N ILE A 23 9.21 2.47 15.33
CA ILE A 23 9.13 2.27 13.88
C ILE A 23 10.32 2.96 13.21
N VAL A 24 11.02 2.24 12.33
CA VAL A 24 12.10 2.85 11.53
C VAL A 24 11.50 3.67 10.40
N LEU A 25 11.85 4.96 10.37
CA LEU A 25 11.42 5.90 9.33
C LEU A 25 12.54 6.13 8.32
N TYR A 26 12.16 6.14 7.04
CA TYR A 26 13.07 6.32 5.91
C TYR A 26 12.70 7.58 5.13
N HIS A 27 13.72 8.25 4.62
CA HIS A 27 13.62 9.38 3.71
C HIS A 27 14.45 9.12 2.43
N PRO A 28 14.03 8.17 1.57
CA PRO A 28 14.81 7.70 0.42
C PRO A 28 15.14 8.80 -0.58
N HIS A 29 14.34 9.88 -0.63
CA HIS A 29 14.62 11.02 -1.49
C HIS A 29 15.98 11.67 -1.18
N LEU A 30 16.44 11.64 0.07
CA LEU A 30 17.75 12.19 0.46
C LEU A 30 18.93 11.36 -0.09
N GLU A 31 18.71 10.08 -0.38
CA GLU A 31 19.73 9.16 -0.91
C GLU A 31 19.87 9.26 -2.44
N ALA A 32 18.92 9.90 -3.12
CA ALA A 32 18.91 9.97 -4.57
C ALA A 32 19.91 10.99 -5.12
N LYS A 33 20.70 10.58 -6.12
CA LYS A 33 21.44 11.52 -7.00
C LYS A 33 20.53 12.17 -8.06
N LEU A 34 19.27 12.43 -7.72
CA LEU A 34 18.23 12.95 -8.61
C LEU A 34 17.69 14.30 -8.13
N GLN A 35 18.51 15.08 -7.43
CA GLN A 35 18.11 16.34 -6.78
C GLN A 35 17.50 17.36 -7.75
N ASP A 36 17.82 17.28 -9.05
CA ASP A 36 17.28 18.16 -10.09
C ASP A 36 15.85 17.79 -10.55
N ARG A 37 15.32 16.63 -10.14
CA ARG A 37 13.96 16.23 -10.46
C ARG A 37 12.99 16.71 -9.38
N PRO A 38 11.78 17.17 -9.74
CA PRO A 38 10.78 17.52 -8.74
C PRO A 38 10.27 16.26 -8.02
N LEU A 39 10.04 16.39 -6.71
CA LEU A 39 9.40 15.36 -5.91
C LEU A 39 7.94 15.17 -6.34
N LEU A 40 7.46 13.93 -6.23
CA LEU A 40 6.03 13.66 -6.26
C LEU A 40 5.38 14.15 -4.96
N PRO A 41 4.06 14.38 -4.95
CA PRO A 41 3.32 14.49 -3.68
C PRO A 41 3.64 13.29 -2.79
N TYR A 42 3.90 13.56 -1.50
CA TYR A 42 4.35 12.57 -0.49
C TYR A 42 5.76 12.00 -0.73
N GLY A 43 6.51 12.46 -1.74
CA GLY A 43 7.84 11.95 -2.09
C GLY A 43 8.93 12.25 -1.04
N ASP A 44 8.71 13.25 -0.20
CA ASP A 44 9.52 13.59 0.95
C ASP A 44 9.36 12.62 2.14
N GLY A 45 8.32 11.78 2.12
CA GLY A 45 8.03 10.82 3.19
C GLY A 45 7.54 11.49 4.48
N PRO A 46 7.82 10.93 5.67
CA PRO A 46 8.57 9.69 5.90
C PRO A 46 7.86 8.44 5.37
N PHE A 47 8.63 7.37 5.20
CA PHE A 47 8.12 6.04 4.86
C PHE A 47 8.55 5.02 5.90
N CYS A 48 7.73 4.02 6.16
CA CYS A 48 8.13 2.80 6.86
C CYS A 48 8.46 1.70 5.84
N ARG A 49 9.25 0.71 6.26
CA ARG A 49 9.45 -0.53 5.52
C ARG A 49 8.65 -1.65 6.13
N PHE A 50 8.08 -2.49 5.28
CA PHE A 50 7.41 -3.73 5.67
C PHE A 50 7.46 -4.73 4.52
N GLY A 51 7.30 -6.01 4.85
CA GLY A 51 7.20 -7.09 3.88
C GLY A 51 5.90 -7.86 4.09
N LEU A 52 5.43 -8.49 3.01
CA LEU A 52 4.39 -9.51 3.11
C LEU A 52 5.03 -10.90 3.12
N ILE A 53 4.59 -11.74 4.03
CA ILE A 53 5.02 -13.14 4.15
C ILE A 53 4.23 -14.03 3.18
N SER A 54 2.95 -13.68 2.88
CA SER A 54 2.13 -14.50 1.98
C SER A 54 2.62 -14.43 0.52
N SER A 55 2.64 -15.59 -0.15
CA SER A 55 3.20 -15.75 -1.51
C SER A 55 2.25 -16.39 -2.52
N LYS A 56 1.01 -16.74 -2.13
CA LYS A 56 0.13 -17.59 -2.94
C LYS A 56 -0.94 -16.87 -3.76
N GLU A 57 -0.92 -15.55 -3.90
CA GLU A 57 -1.96 -14.84 -4.64
C GLU A 57 -1.66 -14.61 -6.13
N ARG A 58 -2.71 -14.71 -6.96
CA ARG A 58 -2.71 -14.43 -8.40
C ARG A 58 -3.20 -12.99 -8.67
N ALA A 59 -3.59 -12.70 -9.91
CA ALA A 59 -4.35 -11.50 -10.24
C ALA A 59 -5.62 -11.38 -9.38
N GLY A 60 -5.98 -10.16 -9.00
CA GLY A 60 -7.15 -9.91 -8.17
C GLY A 60 -7.24 -8.49 -7.62
N ILE A 61 -8.08 -8.34 -6.58
CA ILE A 61 -8.35 -7.10 -5.87
C ILE A 61 -7.79 -7.22 -4.47
N TYR A 62 -7.11 -6.19 -3.99
CA TYR A 62 -6.66 -6.10 -2.61
C TYR A 62 -7.20 -4.85 -1.92
N ILE A 63 -7.44 -4.99 -0.62
CA ILE A 63 -7.91 -3.93 0.24
C ILE A 63 -6.89 -3.74 1.36
N ILE A 64 -6.53 -2.49 1.65
CA ILE A 64 -5.87 -2.14 2.89
C ILE A 64 -6.93 -1.55 3.81
N ALA A 65 -7.01 -2.06 5.03
CA ALA A 65 -7.91 -1.58 6.07
C ALA A 65 -7.12 -1.03 7.27
N GLU A 66 -7.65 0.03 7.87
CA GLU A 66 -7.19 0.63 9.12
C GLU A 66 -8.24 0.32 10.18
N ASP A 67 -7.87 -0.44 11.21
CA ASP A 67 -8.78 -0.90 12.28
C ASP A 67 -10.08 -1.53 11.73
N ASN A 68 -9.95 -2.45 10.76
CA ASN A 68 -11.03 -3.10 10.00
C ASN A 68 -11.86 -2.17 9.09
N VAL A 69 -11.51 -0.89 8.94
CA VAL A 69 -12.17 0.04 8.00
C VAL A 69 -11.37 0.10 6.70
N PRO A 70 -11.94 -0.26 5.54
CA PRO A 70 -11.19 -0.18 4.29
C PRO A 70 -10.83 1.26 3.91
N VAL A 71 -9.54 1.48 3.71
CA VAL A 71 -8.96 2.80 3.42
C VAL A 71 -8.35 2.88 2.04
N PHE A 72 -7.96 1.75 1.44
CA PHE A 72 -7.46 1.68 0.07
C PHE A 72 -7.94 0.43 -0.66
N VAL A 73 -8.22 0.57 -1.95
CA VAL A 73 -8.58 -0.54 -2.86
C VAL A 73 -7.70 -0.49 -4.10
N GLY A 74 -6.92 -1.55 -4.27
CA GLY A 74 -6.05 -1.76 -5.42
C GLY A 74 -6.45 -3.00 -6.22
N ARG A 75 -5.91 -3.09 -7.43
CA ARG A 75 -5.96 -4.30 -8.26
C ARG A 75 -4.56 -4.66 -8.71
N THR A 76 -4.33 -5.93 -8.98
CA THR A 76 -3.03 -6.41 -9.43
C THR A 76 -3.18 -7.55 -10.43
N LYS A 77 -2.23 -7.65 -11.36
CA LYS A 77 -2.01 -8.84 -12.21
C LYS A 77 -0.86 -9.72 -11.69
N ARG A 78 -0.19 -9.26 -10.64
CA ARG A 78 0.98 -9.88 -9.99
C ARG A 78 0.61 -10.28 -8.55
N THR A 79 1.48 -11.03 -7.89
CA THR A 79 1.32 -11.43 -6.49
C THR A 79 1.27 -10.21 -5.56
N LEU A 80 0.63 -10.31 -4.38
CA LEU A 80 0.63 -9.21 -3.42
C LEU A 80 2.03 -8.87 -2.94
N ARG A 81 2.88 -9.88 -2.71
CA ARG A 81 4.29 -9.68 -2.39
C ARG A 81 5.02 -8.79 -3.40
N ALA A 82 4.67 -8.85 -4.68
CA ALA A 82 5.28 -8.01 -5.71
C ALA A 82 4.77 -6.56 -5.73
N ILE A 83 3.60 -6.29 -5.15
CA ILE A 83 2.97 -4.95 -5.12
C ILE A 83 3.16 -4.28 -3.76
N LEU A 84 3.13 -5.05 -2.68
CA LEU A 84 3.18 -4.59 -1.30
C LEU A 84 4.53 -4.85 -0.62
N GLY A 85 5.36 -5.77 -1.14
CA GLY A 85 6.69 -6.07 -0.60
C GLY A 85 7.82 -5.24 -1.23
N ASN A 86 8.99 -5.86 -1.41
CA ASN A 86 10.20 -5.20 -1.93
C ASN A 86 10.01 -4.65 -3.35
N GLY A 87 10.29 -3.36 -3.52
CA GLY A 87 10.06 -2.64 -4.78
C GLY A 87 8.60 -2.25 -5.03
N GLY A 88 7.73 -2.51 -4.06
CA GLY A 88 6.32 -2.11 -4.03
C GLY A 88 6.05 -1.02 -2.98
N ILE A 89 4.83 -1.01 -2.46
CA ILE A 89 4.39 -0.08 -1.42
C ILE A 89 5.24 -0.22 -0.16
N GLY A 90 5.59 -1.43 0.29
CA GLY A 90 6.32 -1.66 1.53
C GLY A 90 7.81 -1.30 1.52
N ASN A 91 8.37 -0.89 0.38
CA ASN A 91 9.76 -0.45 0.31
C ASN A 91 9.96 0.57 -0.81
N ILE A 92 9.74 1.84 -0.49
CA ILE A 92 9.85 2.96 -1.43
C ILE A 92 11.31 3.20 -1.80
N SER A 93 11.61 3.10 -3.10
CA SER A 93 12.96 3.38 -3.60
C SER A 93 13.20 4.90 -3.75
N PRO A 94 14.46 5.37 -3.68
CA PRO A 94 14.81 6.76 -3.92
C PRO A 94 14.22 7.33 -5.23
N ALA A 95 14.32 6.57 -6.33
CA ALA A 95 13.80 7.00 -7.63
C ALA A 95 12.27 7.12 -7.67
N SER A 96 11.55 6.35 -6.85
CA SER A 96 10.08 6.40 -6.77
C SER A 96 9.57 7.72 -6.18
N CYS A 97 10.39 8.44 -5.41
CA CYS A 97 10.03 9.70 -4.75
C CYS A 97 9.88 10.88 -5.72
N TYR A 98 10.40 10.75 -6.95
CA TYR A 98 10.50 11.83 -7.93
C TYR A 98 9.55 11.65 -9.11
N LYS A 99 9.35 12.71 -9.90
CA LYS A 99 8.56 12.67 -11.15
C LYS A 99 9.00 11.52 -12.05
N GLY A 100 8.04 10.69 -12.45
CA GLY A 100 8.24 9.42 -13.16
C GLY A 100 8.15 8.18 -12.26
N GLY A 101 8.14 8.36 -10.93
CA GLY A 101 7.87 7.31 -9.96
C GLY A 101 6.39 6.93 -9.84
N ASN A 102 6.11 5.91 -9.02
CA ASN A 102 4.75 5.44 -8.78
C ASN A 102 4.09 6.23 -7.65
N GLN A 103 3.32 7.26 -8.01
CA GLN A 103 2.63 8.13 -7.05
C GLN A 103 1.67 7.36 -6.13
N THR A 104 1.04 6.29 -6.62
CA THR A 104 0.17 5.46 -5.76
C THR A 104 0.98 4.79 -4.66
N TYR A 105 2.16 4.26 -4.98
CA TYR A 105 2.97 3.55 -3.99
C TYR A 105 3.49 4.49 -2.91
N VAL A 106 4.06 5.61 -3.34
CA VAL A 106 4.58 6.67 -2.45
C VAL A 106 3.50 7.15 -1.50
N ARG A 107 2.33 7.50 -2.04
CA ARG A 107 1.21 8.00 -1.24
C ARG A 107 0.66 6.94 -0.28
N VAL A 108 0.42 5.72 -0.74
CA VAL A 108 -0.15 4.67 0.11
C VAL A 108 0.83 4.29 1.23
N ASN A 109 2.14 4.23 0.96
CA ASN A 109 3.12 4.02 2.02
C ASN A 109 3.13 5.18 3.04
N ALA A 110 3.13 6.43 2.59
CA ALA A 110 3.05 7.58 3.50
C ALA A 110 1.81 7.51 4.41
N MET A 111 0.66 7.10 3.88
CA MET A 111 -0.55 6.92 4.67
C MET A 111 -0.46 5.75 5.65
N ILE A 112 0.11 4.61 5.24
CA ILE A 112 0.39 3.49 6.15
C ILE A 112 1.31 3.96 7.27
N THR A 113 2.39 4.65 6.95
CA THR A 113 3.39 5.17 7.90
C THR A 113 2.73 6.04 8.95
N LYS A 114 1.87 6.98 8.52
CA LYS A 114 1.10 7.81 9.44
C LYS A 114 0.20 6.98 10.35
N ALA A 115 -0.59 6.06 9.78
CA ALA A 115 -1.53 5.25 10.54
C ALA A 115 -0.83 4.37 11.59
N VAL A 116 0.31 3.76 11.26
CA VAL A 116 1.06 2.93 12.22
C VAL A 116 1.74 3.76 13.31
N GLN A 117 2.15 5.01 13.02
CA GLN A 117 2.62 5.94 14.05
C GLN A 117 1.49 6.34 15.02
N GLU A 118 0.26 6.43 14.51
CA GLU A 118 -0.96 6.63 15.28
C GLU A 118 -1.46 5.33 15.97
N ARG A 119 -0.67 4.25 15.89
CA ARG A 119 -0.93 2.92 16.47
C ARG A 119 -2.16 2.20 15.91
N ALA A 120 -2.63 2.61 14.73
CA ALA A 120 -3.72 1.91 14.04
C ALA A 120 -3.23 0.54 13.54
N LYS A 121 -4.14 -0.44 13.58
CA LYS A 121 -3.89 -1.75 12.98
C LYS A 121 -4.10 -1.67 11.48
N ILE A 122 -3.13 -2.17 10.70
CA ILE A 122 -3.21 -2.17 9.24
C ILE A 122 -3.30 -3.60 8.72
N GLU A 123 -4.40 -3.91 8.05
CA GLU A 123 -4.69 -5.26 7.55
C GLU A 123 -4.83 -5.28 6.03
N VAL A 124 -4.35 -6.35 5.41
CA VAL A 124 -4.48 -6.58 3.98
C VAL A 124 -5.47 -7.70 3.74
N TYR A 125 -6.47 -7.42 2.91
CA TYR A 125 -7.45 -8.40 2.46
C TYR A 125 -7.33 -8.61 0.95
N PHE A 126 -7.66 -9.81 0.48
CA PHE A 126 -7.51 -10.15 -0.92
C PHE A 126 -8.67 -10.99 -1.46
N LYS A 127 -8.98 -10.76 -2.73
CA LYS A 127 -9.89 -11.58 -3.51
C LYS A 127 -9.29 -11.85 -4.87
N ALA A 128 -9.08 -13.14 -5.18
CA ALA A 128 -8.60 -13.55 -6.48
C ALA A 128 -9.63 -13.24 -7.57
N GLU A 129 -9.16 -12.66 -8.68
CA GLU A 129 -9.97 -12.45 -9.89
C GLU A 129 -9.02 -12.40 -11.08
N ALA A 130 -9.10 -13.43 -11.92
CA ALA A 130 -8.20 -13.59 -13.06
C ALA A 130 -8.61 -12.72 -14.26
N LEU A 131 -9.89 -12.33 -14.34
CA LEU A 131 -10.41 -11.52 -15.45
C LEU A 131 -10.14 -10.03 -15.20
N PRO A 132 -9.29 -9.36 -16.01
CA PRO A 132 -8.89 -7.98 -15.75
C PRO A 132 -10.03 -6.97 -15.73
N ASP A 133 -11.03 -7.15 -16.59
CA ASP A 133 -12.18 -6.26 -16.70
C ASP A 133 -13.12 -6.43 -15.51
N ARG A 134 -13.38 -7.68 -15.10
CA ARG A 134 -14.16 -7.96 -13.89
C ARG A 134 -13.46 -7.44 -12.64
N ALA A 135 -12.14 -7.58 -12.54
CA ALA A 135 -11.37 -7.03 -11.43
C ALA A 135 -11.42 -5.48 -11.39
N TYR A 136 -11.47 -4.84 -12.56
CA TYR A 136 -11.66 -3.41 -12.68
C TYR A 136 -13.06 -2.99 -12.20
N ASP A 137 -14.11 -3.66 -12.67
CA ASP A 137 -15.50 -3.37 -12.29
C ASP A 137 -15.75 -3.57 -10.80
N ILE A 138 -15.23 -4.67 -10.22
CA ILE A 138 -15.28 -4.93 -8.78
C ILE A 138 -14.59 -3.79 -8.03
N ARG A 139 -13.37 -3.41 -8.42
CA ARG A 139 -12.66 -2.29 -7.78
C ARG A 139 -13.45 -0.99 -7.84
N GLN A 140 -14.01 -0.64 -9.00
CA GLN A 140 -14.77 0.61 -9.16
C GLN A 140 -16.03 0.61 -8.29
N ARG A 141 -16.75 -0.51 -8.26
CA ARG A 141 -17.91 -0.66 -7.39
C ARG A 141 -17.55 -0.50 -5.92
N ILE A 142 -16.45 -1.09 -5.46
CA ILE A 142 -15.98 -0.94 -4.08
C ILE A 142 -15.64 0.52 -3.79
N ILE A 143 -14.88 1.20 -4.67
CA ILE A 143 -14.54 2.61 -4.46
C ILE A 143 -15.79 3.49 -4.40
N SER A 144 -16.78 3.24 -5.26
CA SER A 144 -18.03 4.00 -5.28
C SER A 144 -18.86 3.80 -4.02
N VAL A 145 -18.96 2.57 -3.51
CA VAL A 145 -19.76 2.25 -2.31
C VAL A 145 -19.04 2.67 -1.03
N MET A 146 -17.73 2.51 -0.99
CA MET A 146 -16.95 2.65 0.24
C MET A 146 -16.28 4.01 0.41
N SER A 147 -16.07 4.74 -0.69
CA SER A 147 -15.28 5.98 -0.72
C SER A 147 -13.99 5.92 0.12
N PRO A 148 -13.09 4.94 -0.13
CA PRO A 148 -11.91 4.74 0.71
C PRO A 148 -11.03 5.99 0.72
N LYS A 149 -10.68 6.49 1.91
CA LYS A 149 -9.98 7.77 2.09
C LYS A 149 -8.61 7.85 1.40
N TRP A 150 -7.99 6.72 1.07
CA TRP A 150 -6.71 6.66 0.35
C TRP A 150 -6.87 6.28 -1.13
N ASN A 151 -8.06 6.23 -1.70
CA ASN A 151 -8.21 6.26 -3.15
C ASN A 151 -8.40 7.72 -3.58
N ILE A 152 -7.44 8.27 -4.35
CA ILE A 152 -7.68 9.56 -5.01
C ILE A 152 -8.77 9.32 -6.06
N GLN A 153 -9.86 10.07 -5.94
CA GLN A 153 -10.94 10.13 -6.91
C GLN A 153 -10.60 11.16 -7.99
#